data_AF-A0AAV2ELT0-F1
#
_entry.id   AF-A0AAV2ELT0-F1
#
_cell.length_a   1.000
_cell.length_b   1.000
_cell.length_c   1.000
_cell.angle_alpha   90.00
_cell.angle_beta   90.00
_cell.angle_gamma   90.00
#
_symmetry.space_group_name_H-M   'P 1'
#
loop_
_entity.id
_entity.type
_entity.pdbx_description
1 polymer ?
#
loop_
_entity_poly.entity_id
_entity_poly.type
_entity_poly.pdbx_seq_one_letter_code
_entity_poly.pdbx_strand_id
1 'polypeptide(L)'
;MVLYFKARPEVGDYTIFMGFDKFENEELIKYGFPEDVWFHVDKMSSAHVYVRLHKGQTFDNISEGLLEDCCQLVKANSIQGNKVNNIDVVYTPWSNLKKTATMDVGQVGFHNSKMVRTVKVEKRINEVINRLNKTKVERTPDLRAEREAVNAAERAERKLQLRDKKRREEMDRMEKERQAEVRSYKGLMVAEKMTSNKQIASESKSLQEMEDDFM
;
A
#
# COMPACT_ATOMS: atom_id res chain seq x y z
N MET A 1 -7.58 25.60 0.71
CA MET A 1 -8.83 24.96 0.23
C MET A 1 -8.56 23.93 -0.85
N VAL A 2 -9.18 22.75 -0.77
CA VAL A 2 -9.03 21.65 -1.73
C VAL A 2 -10.38 21.37 -2.40
N LEU A 3 -10.36 21.21 -3.72
CA LEU A 3 -11.52 20.89 -4.53
C LEU A 3 -11.55 19.39 -4.80
N TYR A 4 -12.66 18.73 -4.50
CA TYR A 4 -12.87 17.30 -4.71
C TYR A 4 -13.91 17.06 -5.80
N PHE A 5 -13.70 16.02 -6.60
CA PHE A 5 -14.54 15.60 -7.71
C PHE A 5 -14.69 14.08 -7.67
N LYS A 6 -15.84 13.58 -8.11
CA LYS A 6 -16.05 12.14 -8.29
C LYS A 6 -15.82 11.77 -9.75
N ALA A 7 -15.09 10.67 -9.96
CA ALA A 7 -14.94 10.09 -11.30
C ALA A 7 -16.27 9.52 -11.83
N ARG A 8 -16.27 9.12 -13.10
CA ARG A 8 -17.40 8.40 -13.73
C ARG A 8 -17.80 7.17 -12.90
N PRO A 9 -19.10 6.91 -12.68
CA PRO A 9 -19.55 5.69 -12.00
C PRO A 9 -19.06 4.40 -12.66
N GLU A 10 -18.91 4.40 -13.98
CA GLU A 10 -18.50 3.24 -14.79
C GLU A 10 -17.06 2.79 -14.55
N VAL A 11 -16.17 3.69 -14.12
CA VAL A 11 -14.76 3.35 -13.83
C VAL A 11 -14.53 3.02 -12.37
N GLY A 12 -15.46 3.33 -11.48
CA GLY A 12 -15.40 3.01 -10.05
C GLY A 12 -15.39 4.25 -9.15
N ASP A 13 -15.34 4.02 -7.84
CA ASP A 13 -15.34 5.06 -6.81
C ASP A 13 -13.95 5.69 -6.62
N TYR A 14 -13.53 6.47 -7.62
CA TYR A 14 -12.31 7.27 -7.54
C TYR A 14 -12.60 8.70 -7.11
N THR A 15 -11.73 9.19 -6.22
CA THR A 15 -11.74 10.59 -5.79
C THR A 15 -10.62 11.34 -6.50
N ILE A 16 -11.01 12.35 -7.28
CA ILE A 16 -10.10 13.29 -7.93
C ILE A 16 -10.09 14.56 -7.08
N PHE A 17 -8.94 15.16 -6.87
CA PHE A 17 -8.82 16.39 -6.09
C PHE A 17 -7.74 17.32 -6.64
N MET A 18 -7.88 18.62 -6.39
CA MET A 18 -6.88 19.62 -6.74
C MET A 18 -6.83 20.74 -5.71
N GLY A 19 -5.68 21.39 -5.56
CA GLY A 19 -5.56 22.60 -4.76
C GLY A 19 -6.27 23.76 -5.45
N PHE A 20 -6.90 24.63 -4.65
CA PHE A 20 -7.52 25.84 -5.18
C PHE A 20 -6.49 26.82 -5.76
N ASP A 21 -5.31 26.87 -5.15
CA ASP A 21 -4.21 27.72 -5.59
C ASP A 21 -2.84 27.03 -5.45
N LYS A 22 -1.78 27.79 -5.72
CA LYS A 22 -0.40 27.31 -5.68
C LYS A 22 0.10 26.96 -4.27
N PHE A 23 -0.43 27.57 -3.21
CA PHE A 23 -0.01 27.28 -1.83
C PHE A 23 -0.59 25.94 -1.40
N GLU A 24 -1.84 25.70 -1.78
CA GLU A 24 -2.55 24.47 -1.46
C GLU A 24 -1.96 23.28 -2.21
N ASN A 25 -1.45 23.53 -3.41
CA ASN A 25 -0.70 22.55 -4.17
C ASN A 25 0.59 22.14 -3.43
N GLU A 26 1.29 23.05 -2.74
CA GLU A 26 2.48 22.69 -1.95
C GLU A 26 2.10 21.82 -0.75
N GLU A 27 0.98 22.09 -0.08
CA GLU A 27 0.49 21.25 1.02
C GLU A 27 0.10 19.86 0.54
N LEU A 28 -0.60 19.75 -0.60
CA LEU A 28 -0.94 18.47 -1.22
C LEU A 28 0.30 17.67 -1.63
N ILE A 29 1.34 18.33 -2.14
CA ILE A 29 2.62 17.66 -2.43
C ILE A 29 3.29 17.20 -1.14
N LYS A 30 3.23 17.97 -0.06
CA LYS A 30 3.89 17.62 1.19
C LYS A 30 3.22 16.44 1.92
N TYR A 31 1.89 16.36 1.87
CA TYR A 31 1.09 15.39 2.62
C TYR A 31 0.42 14.31 1.76
N GLY A 32 0.81 14.21 0.49
CA GLY A 32 0.29 13.19 -0.42
C GLY A 32 0.60 11.75 0.00
N PHE A 33 -0.12 10.82 -0.61
CA PHE A 33 -0.01 9.39 -0.35
C PHE A 33 0.70 8.65 -1.50
N PRO A 34 1.33 7.49 -1.23
CA PRO A 34 1.93 6.67 -2.29
C PRO A 34 0.95 6.25 -3.39
N GLU A 35 -0.34 6.13 -3.04
CA GLU A 35 -1.44 5.81 -3.96
C GLU A 35 -1.90 7.00 -4.80
N ASP A 36 -1.43 8.22 -4.51
CA ASP A 36 -1.82 9.41 -5.25
C ASP A 36 -1.02 9.51 -6.56
N VAL A 37 -1.72 9.78 -7.65
CA VAL A 37 -1.12 10.05 -8.97
C VAL A 37 -1.36 11.50 -9.33
N TRP A 38 -0.30 12.20 -9.69
CA TRP A 38 -0.28 13.63 -10.01
C TRP A 38 -0.35 13.86 -11.51
N PHE A 39 -1.08 14.90 -11.93
CA PHE A 39 -1.30 15.31 -13.30
C PHE A 39 -1.05 16.81 -13.50
N HIS A 40 -0.47 17.16 -14.66
CA HIS A 40 -0.17 18.54 -15.03
C HIS A 40 0.00 18.69 -16.55
N VAL A 41 -0.28 19.87 -17.12
CA VAL A 41 0.00 20.15 -18.54
C VAL A 41 1.51 20.30 -18.77
N ASP A 42 2.07 19.64 -19.77
CA ASP A 42 3.48 19.80 -20.10
C ASP A 42 3.79 21.25 -20.51
N LYS A 43 4.89 21.80 -19.99
CA LYS A 43 5.44 23.14 -20.33
C LYS A 43 4.49 24.35 -20.15
N MET A 44 3.31 24.17 -19.57
CA MET A 44 2.34 25.25 -19.38
C MET A 44 1.90 25.32 -17.92
N SER A 45 1.56 26.52 -17.44
CA SER A 45 0.95 26.68 -16.12
C SER A 45 -0.45 26.06 -16.08
N SER A 46 -0.66 25.12 -15.16
CA SER A 46 -1.95 24.47 -14.96
C SER A 46 -2.16 24.07 -13.50
N ALA A 47 -3.41 23.78 -13.14
CA ALA A 47 -3.71 23.21 -11.84
C ALA A 47 -3.04 21.84 -11.65
N HIS A 48 -2.64 21.52 -10.42
CA HIS A 48 -2.16 20.20 -10.05
C HIS A 48 -3.36 19.33 -9.66
N VAL A 49 -3.70 18.38 -10.51
CA VAL A 49 -4.78 17.44 -10.25
C VAL A 49 -4.19 16.13 -9.74
N TYR A 50 -4.86 15.55 -8.76
CA TYR A 50 -4.50 14.28 -8.16
C TYR A 50 -5.67 13.32 -8.23
N VAL A 51 -5.37 12.03 -8.36
CA VAL A 51 -6.32 10.95 -8.15
C VAL A 51 -5.76 9.99 -7.12
N ARG A 52 -6.57 9.58 -6.15
CA ARG A 52 -6.19 8.55 -5.18
C ARG A 52 -6.59 7.19 -5.70
N LEU A 53 -5.60 6.33 -5.95
CA LEU A 53 -5.84 4.94 -6.35
C LEU A 53 -6.26 4.09 -5.14
N HIS A 54 -6.88 2.95 -5.43
CA HIS A 54 -7.18 1.96 -4.39
C HIS A 54 -5.91 1.24 -3.93
N LYS A 55 -5.89 0.77 -2.67
CA LYS A 55 -4.75 0.04 -2.12
C LYS A 55 -4.42 -1.17 -3.00
N GLY A 56 -3.16 -1.27 -3.42
CA GLY A 56 -2.66 -2.35 -4.28
C GLY A 56 -2.81 -2.12 -5.79
N GLN A 57 -3.47 -1.03 -6.21
CA GLN A 57 -3.52 -0.65 -7.63
C GLN A 57 -2.24 0.09 -8.03
N THR A 58 -1.73 -0.22 -9.22
CA THR A 58 -0.56 0.46 -9.80
C THR A 58 -1.00 1.61 -10.72
N PHE A 59 -0.15 2.63 -10.82
CA PHE A 59 -0.39 3.77 -11.73
C PHE A 59 -0.41 3.38 -13.22
N ASP A 60 0.13 2.19 -13.55
CA ASP A 60 0.10 1.64 -14.90
C ASP A 60 -1.29 1.10 -15.28
N ASN A 61 -2.14 0.78 -14.30
CA ASN A 61 -3.45 0.16 -14.46
C ASN A 61 -4.60 1.15 -14.25
N ILE A 62 -4.40 2.41 -14.64
CA ILE A 62 -5.45 3.43 -14.63
C ILE A 62 -6.34 3.23 -15.85
N SER A 63 -7.65 3.19 -15.65
CA SER A 63 -8.62 3.08 -16.74
C SER A 63 -8.62 4.32 -17.63
N GLU A 64 -8.81 4.13 -18.93
CA GLU A 64 -8.80 5.23 -19.90
C GLU A 64 -9.83 6.30 -19.57
N GLY A 65 -11.02 5.91 -19.10
CA GLY A 65 -12.06 6.84 -18.69
C GLY A 65 -11.69 7.70 -17.47
N LEU A 66 -10.92 7.16 -16.52
CA LEU A 66 -10.43 7.93 -15.37
C LEU A 66 -9.29 8.87 -15.80
N LEU A 67 -8.42 8.38 -16.68
CA LEU A 67 -7.32 9.16 -17.25
C LEU A 67 -7.86 10.37 -18.03
N GLU A 68 -8.89 10.16 -18.85
CA GLU A 68 -9.57 11.21 -19.60
C GLU A 68 -10.17 12.27 -18.67
N ASP A 69 -10.87 11.86 -17.60
CA ASP A 69 -11.44 12.79 -16.62
C ASP A 69 -10.36 13.70 -16.00
N CYS A 70 -9.25 13.11 -15.55
CA CYS A 70 -8.13 13.86 -14.97
C CYS A 70 -7.50 14.81 -15.99
N CYS A 71 -7.20 14.32 -17.19
CA CYS A 71 -6.59 15.09 -18.26
C CYS A 71 -7.46 16.27 -18.71
N GLN A 72 -8.78 16.05 -18.86
CA GLN A 72 -9.73 17.11 -19.20
C GLN A 72 -9.78 18.16 -18.09
N LEU A 73 -9.81 17.73 -16.83
CA LEU A 73 -9.87 18.63 -15.68
C LEU A 73 -8.62 19.52 -15.58
N VAL A 74 -7.42 18.95 -15.78
CA VAL A 74 -6.16 19.70 -15.85
C VAL A 74 -6.17 20.70 -17.00
N LYS A 75 -6.61 20.28 -18.19
CA LYS A 75 -6.72 21.14 -19.36
C LYS A 75 -7.65 22.34 -19.11
N ALA A 76 -8.83 22.08 -18.55
CA ALA A 76 -9.82 23.11 -18.27
C ALA A 76 -9.33 24.14 -17.24
N ASN A 77 -8.50 23.71 -16.29
CA ASN A 77 -7.89 24.55 -15.26
C ASN A 77 -6.45 25.00 -15.60
N SER A 78 -6.10 25.01 -16.88
CA SER A 78 -4.87 25.63 -17.39
C SER A 78 -5.16 26.97 -18.05
N ILE A 79 -4.37 28.00 -17.71
CA ILE A 79 -4.57 29.36 -18.24
C ILE A 79 -4.40 29.39 -19.76
N GLN A 80 -3.34 28.74 -20.26
CA GLN A 80 -3.01 28.68 -21.69
C GLN A 80 -3.54 27.37 -22.31
N GLY A 81 -3.39 26.24 -21.61
CA GLY A 81 -3.73 24.92 -22.13
C GLY A 81 -5.22 24.71 -22.43
N ASN A 82 -6.11 25.49 -21.79
CA ASN A 82 -7.54 25.45 -22.09
C ASN A 82 -7.88 25.97 -23.49
N LYS A 83 -7.07 26.89 -24.06
CA LYS A 83 -7.31 27.52 -25.36
C LYS A 83 -6.61 26.81 -26.52
N VAL A 84 -5.58 26.01 -26.22
CA VAL A 84 -4.74 25.34 -27.21
C VAL A 84 -5.22 23.92 -27.43
N ASN A 85 -5.27 23.45 -28.66
CA ASN A 85 -5.56 22.03 -28.96
C ASN A 85 -4.27 21.21 -28.98
N ASN A 86 -4.39 19.89 -28.88
CA ASN A 86 -3.25 18.95 -28.92
C ASN A 86 -2.21 19.25 -27.84
N ILE A 87 -2.66 19.38 -26.60
CA ILE A 87 -1.76 19.57 -25.46
C ILE A 87 -1.31 18.21 -24.93
N ASP A 88 -0.11 18.18 -24.38
CA ASP A 88 0.41 17.02 -23.67
C ASP A 88 0.15 17.20 -22.18
N VAL A 89 -0.47 16.19 -21.55
CA VAL A 89 -0.66 16.12 -20.10
C VAL A 89 0.26 15.04 -19.56
N VAL A 90 1.12 15.41 -18.62
CA VAL A 90 1.99 14.48 -17.91
C VAL A 90 1.33 13.97 -16.65
N TYR A 91 1.57 12.70 -16.33
CA TYR A 91 1.18 12.12 -15.07
C TYR A 91 2.25 11.19 -14.51
N THR A 92 2.35 11.17 -13.18
CA THR A 92 3.35 10.38 -12.47
C THR A 92 2.89 10.12 -11.03
N PRO A 93 3.32 9.02 -10.40
CA PRO A 93 3.04 8.79 -8.98
C PRO A 93 3.58 9.92 -8.10
N TRP A 94 2.87 10.24 -7.02
CA TRP A 94 3.28 11.25 -6.05
C TRP A 94 4.69 10.99 -5.50
N SER A 95 5.05 9.72 -5.29
CA SER A 95 6.38 9.30 -4.84
C SER A 95 7.53 9.68 -5.77
N ASN A 96 7.25 9.99 -7.04
CA ASN A 96 8.24 10.44 -8.02
C ASN A 96 8.41 11.97 -8.05
N LEU A 97 7.55 12.73 -7.37
CA LEU A 97 7.63 14.19 -7.33
C LEU A 97 8.81 14.62 -6.45
N LYS A 98 9.63 15.52 -6.99
CA LYS A 98 10.76 16.12 -6.30
C LYS A 98 10.51 17.61 -6.10
N LYS A 99 10.39 18.03 -4.85
CA LYS A 99 10.33 19.43 -4.46
C LYS A 99 11.52 19.76 -3.55
N THR A 100 12.34 20.74 -3.93
CA THR A 100 13.42 21.25 -3.07
C THR A 100 13.07 22.65 -2.56
N ALA A 101 13.64 23.03 -1.41
CA ALA A 101 13.40 24.34 -0.80
C ALA A 101 13.84 25.53 -1.67
N THR A 102 14.74 25.29 -2.63
CA THR A 102 15.23 26.27 -3.60
C THR A 102 14.29 26.49 -4.79
N MET A 103 13.26 25.65 -4.96
CA MET A 103 12.32 25.74 -6.09
C MET A 103 11.17 26.69 -5.78
N ASP A 104 10.81 27.51 -6.76
CA ASP A 104 9.71 28.45 -6.63
C ASP A 104 8.38 27.75 -6.37
N VAL A 105 7.45 28.45 -5.71
CA VAL A 105 6.11 27.94 -5.41
C VAL A 105 5.39 27.52 -6.69
N GLY A 106 4.92 26.28 -6.74
CA GLY A 106 4.28 25.67 -7.91
C GLY A 106 5.26 24.96 -8.87
N GLN A 107 6.57 25.18 -8.76
CA GLN A 107 7.55 24.42 -9.55
C GLN A 107 7.75 23.03 -8.94
N VAL A 108 7.65 21.98 -9.77
CA VAL A 108 7.84 20.58 -9.35
C VAL A 108 8.83 19.90 -10.30
N GLY A 109 9.75 19.12 -9.73
CA GLY A 109 10.69 18.29 -10.47
C GLY A 109 10.34 16.82 -10.34
N PHE A 110 11.10 15.96 -11.01
CA PHE A 110 10.92 14.51 -10.94
C PHE A 110 12.20 13.82 -10.45
N HIS A 111 12.05 12.75 -9.68
CA HIS A 111 13.17 11.89 -9.30
C HIS A 111 13.62 11.03 -10.48
N ASN A 112 12.67 10.47 -11.23
CA ASN A 112 12.91 9.61 -12.38
C ASN A 112 12.01 10.00 -13.55
N SER A 113 12.61 10.53 -14.62
CA SER A 113 11.88 10.90 -15.84
C SER A 113 11.24 9.72 -16.56
N LYS A 114 11.73 8.49 -16.35
CA LYS A 114 11.14 7.27 -16.97
C LYS A 114 9.79 6.88 -16.37
N MET A 115 9.47 7.37 -15.17
CA MET A 115 8.19 7.15 -14.50
C MET A 115 7.15 8.24 -14.83
N VAL A 116 7.51 9.18 -15.69
CA VAL A 116 6.59 10.20 -16.19
C VAL A 116 5.98 9.67 -17.49
N ARG A 117 4.65 9.61 -17.52
CA ARG A 117 3.89 9.22 -18.70
C ARG A 117 3.19 10.45 -19.27
N THR A 118 2.97 10.46 -20.57
CA THR A 118 2.35 11.58 -21.28
C THR A 118 1.13 11.10 -22.05
N VAL A 119 0.05 11.87 -21.98
CA VAL A 119 -1.20 11.64 -22.73
C VAL A 119 -1.48 12.89 -23.56
N LYS A 120 -1.75 12.68 -24.84
CA LYS A 120 -2.11 13.77 -25.75
C LYS A 120 -3.61 14.03 -25.68
N VAL A 121 -3.99 15.27 -25.40
CA VAL A 121 -5.39 15.71 -25.33
C VAL A 121 -5.67 16.68 -26.48
N GLU A 122 -6.43 16.22 -27.46
CA GLU A 122 -6.74 17.00 -28.67
C GLU A 122 -7.56 18.24 -28.35
N LYS A 123 -8.71 18.08 -27.70
CA LYS A 123 -9.65 19.16 -27.42
C LYS A 123 -10.26 19.02 -26.04
N ARG A 124 -10.77 20.15 -25.53
CA ARG A 124 -11.57 20.16 -24.30
C ARG A 124 -12.94 19.55 -24.58
N ILE A 125 -13.36 18.61 -23.73
CA ILE A 125 -14.68 17.98 -23.79
C ILE A 125 -15.54 18.60 -22.70
N ASN A 126 -16.46 19.48 -23.09
CA ASN A 126 -17.30 20.22 -22.14
C ASN A 126 -18.23 19.30 -21.33
N GLU A 127 -18.69 18.18 -21.91
CA GLU A 127 -19.56 17.23 -21.22
C GLU A 127 -18.88 16.62 -19.99
N VAL A 128 -17.61 16.19 -20.14
CA VAL A 128 -16.79 15.65 -19.05
C VAL A 128 -16.62 16.69 -17.94
N ILE A 129 -16.25 17.92 -18.31
CA ILE A 129 -16.05 19.02 -17.34
C ILE A 129 -17.34 19.37 -16.61
N ASN A 130 -18.45 19.49 -17.32
CA ASN A 130 -19.75 19.81 -16.72
C ASN A 130 -20.20 18.72 -15.76
N ARG A 131 -19.96 17.45 -16.10
CA ARG A 131 -20.24 16.32 -15.20
C ARG A 131 -19.38 16.38 -13.94
N LEU A 132 -18.06 16.58 -14.09
CA LEU A 132 -17.15 16.70 -12.95
C LEU A 132 -17.56 17.86 -12.03
N ASN A 133 -17.84 19.03 -12.61
CA ASN A 133 -18.25 20.22 -11.87
C ASN A 133 -19.56 20.05 -11.09
N LYS A 134 -20.49 19.20 -11.53
CA LYS A 134 -21.70 18.85 -10.74
C LYS A 134 -21.38 18.11 -9.44
N THR A 135 -20.26 17.39 -9.41
CA THR A 135 -19.79 16.63 -8.24
C THR A 135 -18.74 17.38 -7.43
N LYS A 136 -18.46 18.64 -7.79
CA LYS A 136 -17.44 19.47 -7.15
C LYS A 136 -17.85 19.74 -5.70
N VAL A 137 -16.97 19.39 -4.77
CA VAL A 137 -17.11 19.69 -3.35
C VAL A 137 -15.87 20.41 -2.87
N GLU A 138 -16.06 21.58 -2.26
CA GLU A 138 -14.97 22.37 -1.69
C GLU A 138 -14.81 21.99 -0.21
N ARG A 139 -13.58 21.68 0.21
CA ARG A 139 -13.27 21.34 1.59
C ARG A 139 -11.98 22.00 2.04
N THR A 140 -11.84 22.18 3.34
CA THR A 140 -10.58 22.58 4.00
C THR A 140 -10.11 21.41 4.87
N PRO A 141 -9.62 20.33 4.26
CA PRO A 141 -9.14 19.16 5.00
C PRO A 141 -7.87 19.51 5.78
N ASP A 142 -7.72 18.93 6.98
CA ASP A 142 -6.42 18.91 7.66
C ASP A 142 -5.59 17.75 7.10
N LEU A 143 -4.89 18.02 6.00
CA LEU A 143 -4.09 17.04 5.27
C LEU A 143 -3.00 16.42 6.16
N ARG A 144 -2.49 17.19 7.12
CA ARG A 144 -1.47 16.72 8.06
C ARG A 144 -2.06 15.69 9.02
N ALA A 145 -3.22 15.97 9.61
CA ALA A 145 -3.90 15.04 10.50
C ALA A 145 -4.28 13.73 9.78
N GLU A 146 -4.78 13.82 8.54
CA GLU A 146 -5.09 12.63 7.73
C GLU A 146 -3.84 11.77 7.48
N ARG A 147 -2.72 12.40 7.11
CA ARG A 147 -1.45 11.71 6.88
C ARG A 147 -0.92 11.05 8.15
N GLU A 148 -0.97 11.75 9.28
CA GLU A 148 -0.52 11.23 10.57
C GLU A 148 -1.39 10.05 11.04
N ALA A 149 -2.71 10.11 10.84
CA ALA A 149 -3.64 9.03 11.17
C ALA A 149 -3.37 7.76 10.35
N VAL A 150 -3.17 7.89 9.03
CA VAL A 150 -2.83 6.74 8.17
C VAL A 150 -1.47 6.15 8.54
N ASN A 151 -0.45 6.99 8.76
CA ASN A 151 0.87 6.53 9.18
C ASN A 151 0.84 5.87 10.57
N ALA A 152 -0.05 6.30 11.47
CA ALA A 152 -0.24 5.66 12.77
C ALA A 152 -0.93 4.30 12.63
N ALA A 153 -1.96 4.19 11.79
CA ALA A 153 -2.66 2.95 11.50
C ALA A 153 -1.71 1.92 10.85
N GLU A 154 -0.91 2.32 9.86
CA GLU A 154 0.07 1.46 9.20
C GLU A 154 1.14 0.95 10.18
N ARG A 155 1.63 1.82 11.08
CA ARG A 155 2.57 1.41 12.14
C ARG A 155 1.93 0.43 13.12
N ALA A 156 0.67 0.64 13.48
CA ALA A 156 -0.06 -0.26 14.37
C ALA A 156 -0.27 -1.64 13.71
N GLU A 157 -0.66 -1.66 12.44
CA GLU A 157 -0.84 -2.87 11.64
C GLU A 157 0.48 -3.63 11.50
N ARG A 158 1.58 -2.94 11.17
CA ARG A 158 2.91 -3.56 11.08
C ARG A 158 3.36 -4.15 12.42
N LYS A 159 3.08 -3.47 13.54
CA LYS A 159 3.38 -3.98 14.89
C LYS A 159 2.55 -5.22 15.21
N LEU A 160 1.28 -5.24 14.82
CA LEU A 160 0.39 -6.40 14.99
C LEU A 160 0.89 -7.60 14.19
N GLN A 161 1.18 -7.41 12.90
CA GLN A 161 1.74 -8.46 12.03
C GLN A 161 3.05 -9.02 12.59
N LEU A 162 3.94 -8.17 13.10
CA LEU A 162 5.21 -8.62 13.68
C LEU A 162 5.00 -9.42 14.97
N ARG A 163 4.03 -9.01 15.81
CA ARG A 163 3.65 -9.73 17.03
C ARG A 163 3.04 -11.08 16.71
N ASP A 164 2.15 -11.15 15.72
CA ASP A 164 1.49 -12.38 15.32
C ASP A 164 2.48 -13.36 14.68
N LYS A 165 3.45 -12.85 13.90
CA LYS A 165 4.56 -13.65 13.37
C LYS A 165 5.43 -14.23 14.49
N LYS A 166 5.84 -13.41 15.47
CA LYS A 166 6.61 -13.89 16.64
C LYS A 166 5.85 -14.95 17.45
N ARG A 167 4.55 -14.72 17.68
CA ARG A 167 3.70 -15.68 18.40
C ARG A 167 3.59 -17.01 17.64
N ARG A 168 3.47 -16.96 16.32
CA ARG A 168 3.46 -18.18 15.48
C ARG A 168 4.80 -18.92 15.54
N GLU A 169 5.91 -18.21 15.44
CA GLU A 169 7.26 -18.78 15.56
C GLU A 169 7.51 -19.42 16.94
N GLU A 170 7.03 -18.81 18.03
CA GLU A 170 7.12 -19.39 19.38
C GLU A 170 6.27 -20.65 19.54
N MET A 171 5.03 -20.64 19.02
CA MET A 171 4.17 -21.83 19.02
C MET A 171 4.79 -22.98 18.21
N ASP A 172 5.34 -22.68 17.03
CA ASP A 172 6.01 -23.68 16.20
C ASP A 172 7.27 -24.25 16.86
N ARG A 173 8.01 -23.42 17.64
CA ARG A 173 9.17 -23.87 18.42
C ARG A 173 8.73 -24.79 19.58
N MET A 174 7.73 -24.39 20.35
CA MET A 174 7.20 -25.21 21.44
C MET A 174 6.65 -26.55 20.95
N GLU A 175 5.95 -26.57 19.81
CA GLU A 175 5.44 -27.82 19.23
C GLU A 175 6.57 -28.73 18.74
N LYS A 176 7.64 -28.17 18.15
CA LYS A 176 8.85 -28.93 17.80
C LYS A 176 9.56 -29.49 19.03
N GLU A 177 9.68 -28.72 20.10
CA GLU A 177 10.25 -29.16 21.37
C GLU A 177 9.41 -30.29 21.98
N ARG A 178 8.08 -30.14 22.00
CA ARG A 178 7.15 -31.18 22.48
C ARG A 178 7.23 -32.46 21.64
N GLN A 179 7.32 -32.35 20.32
CA GLN A 179 7.51 -33.49 19.44
C GLN A 179 8.89 -34.14 19.64
N ALA A 180 9.95 -33.36 19.83
CA ALA A 180 11.27 -33.88 20.14
C ALA A 180 11.30 -34.59 21.49
N GLU A 181 10.59 -34.06 22.50
CA GLU A 181 10.45 -34.66 23.82
C GLU A 181 9.66 -35.96 23.77
N VAL A 182 8.54 -36.03 23.04
CA VAL A 182 7.80 -37.28 22.82
C VAL A 182 8.62 -38.31 22.04
N ARG A 183 9.41 -37.88 21.04
CA ARG A 183 10.29 -38.76 20.26
C ARG A 183 11.50 -39.24 21.06
N SER A 184 12.02 -38.41 21.96
CA SER A 184 13.07 -38.83 22.88
C SER A 184 12.40 -39.64 23.98
N TYR A 185 12.66 -40.93 24.06
CA TYR A 185 12.20 -41.81 25.14
C TYR A 185 12.77 -41.44 26.54
N LYS A 186 13.14 -40.16 26.77
CA LYS A 186 13.80 -39.67 27.99
C LYS A 186 12.91 -39.74 29.22
N GLY A 187 11.59 -39.59 29.08
CA GLY A 187 10.62 -39.81 30.16
C GLY A 187 10.27 -41.30 30.40
N LEU A 188 10.53 -42.17 29.43
CA LEU A 188 10.37 -43.63 29.55
C LEU A 188 11.62 -44.31 30.11
N MET A 189 12.75 -43.61 30.12
CA MET A 189 14.02 -44.04 30.70
C MET A 189 14.04 -43.83 32.22
N VAL A 190 13.19 -44.55 32.96
CA VAL A 190 13.23 -44.58 34.43
C VAL A 190 14.34 -45.53 34.87
N ALA A 191 15.42 -45.00 35.45
CA ALA A 191 16.58 -45.80 35.87
C ALA A 191 16.22 -46.97 36.82
N GLU A 192 15.17 -46.82 37.63
CA GLU A 192 14.67 -47.86 38.54
C GLU A 192 14.00 -49.05 37.82
N LYS A 193 13.57 -48.89 36.56
CA LYS A 193 12.94 -49.95 35.73
C LYS A 193 13.86 -50.47 34.64
N MET A 194 15.12 -50.05 34.61
CA MET A 194 16.11 -50.54 33.66
C MET A 194 16.89 -51.71 34.25
N THR A 195 16.69 -52.89 33.69
CA THR A 195 17.48 -54.09 34.05
C THR A 195 18.71 -54.17 33.15
N SER A 196 19.91 -54.25 33.74
CA SER A 196 21.15 -54.42 32.97
C SER A 196 21.24 -55.85 32.44
N ASN A 197 21.78 -56.05 31.22
CA ASN A 197 22.07 -57.39 30.67
C ASN A 197 22.94 -58.25 31.61
N LYS A 198 23.74 -57.63 32.48
CA LYS A 198 24.51 -58.32 33.53
C LYS A 198 23.64 -58.88 34.67
N GLN A 199 22.53 -58.23 35.00
CA GLN A 199 21.60 -58.66 36.06
C GLN A 199 20.68 -59.78 35.57
N ILE A 200 20.22 -59.70 34.31
CA ILE A 200 19.43 -60.76 33.66
C ILE A 200 20.25 -62.06 33.54
N ALA A 201 21.57 -61.96 33.32
CA ALA A 201 22.46 -63.12 33.26
C ALA A 201 22.76 -63.75 34.63
N SER A 202 22.62 -63.01 35.74
CA SER A 202 22.84 -63.53 37.09
C SER A 202 21.58 -64.11 37.73
N GLU A 203 20.41 -63.64 37.33
CA GLU A 203 19.11 -64.17 37.75
C GLU A 203 18.51 -64.99 36.60
N SER A 204 19.06 -66.17 36.34
CA SER A 204 18.49 -67.12 35.39
C SER A 204 17.16 -67.69 35.92
N LYS A 205 16.10 -66.88 35.87
CA LYS A 205 14.73 -67.39 35.85
C LYS A 205 14.58 -68.25 34.59
N SER A 206 14.04 -69.45 34.77
CA SER A 206 13.86 -70.39 33.66
C SER A 206 12.95 -69.77 32.59
N LEU A 207 13.20 -70.10 31.32
CA LEU A 207 12.43 -69.65 30.15
C LEU A 207 10.90 -69.75 30.32
N GLN A 208 10.44 -70.65 31.19
CA GLN A 208 9.05 -70.95 31.46
C GLN A 208 8.34 -69.88 32.33
N GLU A 209 9.06 -69.15 33.18
CA GLU A 209 8.46 -68.06 33.99
C GLU A 209 8.30 -66.76 33.21
N MET A 210 9.00 -66.62 32.07
CA MET A 210 8.88 -65.44 31.19
C MET A 210 7.71 -65.56 30.21
N GLU A 211 7.22 -66.77 29.92
CA GLU A 211 6.05 -66.99 29.04
C GLU A 211 4.72 -66.74 29.77
N ASP A 212 4.64 -66.98 31.08
CA ASP A 212 3.41 -66.79 31.88
C ASP A 212 3.10 -65.32 32.18
N ASP A 213 4.10 -64.43 32.17
CA ASP A 213 3.93 -62.99 32.44
C ASP A 213 3.50 -62.19 31.18
N PHE A 214 3.39 -62.87 30.03
CA PHE A 214 3.00 -62.28 28.74
C PHE A 214 1.58 -62.66 28.28
N MET A 215 0.88 -63.55 29.00
CA MET A 215 -0.57 -63.82 28.83
C MET A 215 -1.40 -63.00 29.82
#